data_AF-A0A6I6L5B1-F1
#
_entry.id   AF-A0A6I6L5B1-F1
#
_cell.length_a   1.000
_cell.length_b   1.000
_cell.length_c   1.000
_cell.angle_alpha   90.00
_cell.angle_beta   90.00
_cell.angle_gamma   90.00
#
_symmetry.space_group_name_H-M   'P 1'
#
loop_
_entity.id
_entity.type
_entity.pdbx_description
1 polymer ?
#
loop_
_entity_poly.entity_id
_entity_poly.type
_entity_poly.pdbx_seq_one_letter_code
_entity_poly.pdbx_strand_id
1 'polypeptide(L)'
;MAKRAVKKQAGLAEPAHHMGVVVGWTHQDLGASIDLRLQSTVSQQALDQKKIDSHHFLMTRNQALLLAKFLLDATGQSLPQKQRPPLWRRLARRFNK
;
A
#
# COMPACT_ATOMS: atom_id res chain seq x y z
N MET A 1 16.25 -3.06 55.32
CA MET A 1 16.71 -2.77 53.94
C MET A 1 15.96 -3.67 52.96
N ALA A 2 14.95 -3.14 52.27
CA ALA A 2 14.07 -3.92 51.40
C ALA A 2 14.61 -3.93 49.96
N LYS A 3 15.06 -5.09 49.48
CA LYS A 3 15.34 -5.30 48.05
C LYS A 3 14.04 -5.73 47.37
N ARG A 4 13.35 -4.78 46.73
CA ARG A 4 12.24 -5.09 45.81
C ARG A 4 12.82 -5.71 44.54
N ALA A 5 12.59 -7.00 44.35
CA ALA A 5 12.81 -7.65 43.08
C ALA A 5 11.77 -7.11 42.07
N VAL A 6 12.24 -6.37 41.08
CA VAL A 6 11.43 -5.97 39.93
C VAL A 6 11.12 -7.23 39.12
N LYS A 7 9.88 -7.71 39.26
CA LYS A 7 9.33 -8.79 38.46
C LYS A 7 9.24 -8.30 37.02
N LYS A 8 10.23 -8.68 36.19
CA LYS A 8 10.23 -8.45 34.75
C LYS A 8 9.13 -9.32 34.14
N GLN A 9 7.92 -8.78 34.06
CA GLN A 9 6.84 -9.35 33.26
C GLN A 9 7.24 -9.20 31.80
N ALA A 10 7.91 -10.22 31.28
CA ALA A 10 7.92 -10.52 29.86
C ALA A 10 6.50 -10.97 29.51
N GLY A 11 5.60 -9.99 29.35
CA GLY A 11 4.34 -10.22 28.68
C GLY A 11 4.66 -10.59 27.25
N LEU A 12 4.17 -11.75 26.80
CA LEU A 12 4.06 -12.10 25.40
C LEU A 12 3.31 -10.94 24.71
N ALA A 13 4.06 -10.06 24.07
CA ALA A 13 3.47 -8.98 23.30
C ALA A 13 2.82 -9.64 22.08
N GLU A 14 1.49 -9.76 22.10
CA GLU A 14 0.69 -9.97 20.91
C GLU A 14 1.25 -9.07 19.79
N PRO A 15 1.47 -9.58 18.57
CA PRO A 15 2.05 -8.77 17.50
C PRO A 15 1.21 -7.49 17.39
N ALA A 16 1.82 -6.33 17.59
CA ALA A 16 1.11 -5.07 17.68
C ALA A 16 0.24 -4.89 16.43
N HIS A 17 -1.07 -5.06 16.59
CA HIS A 17 -2.04 -4.84 15.52
C HIS A 17 -2.16 -3.33 15.35
N HIS A 18 -1.37 -2.76 14.45
CA HIS A 18 -1.41 -1.34 14.13
C HIS A 18 -2.66 -1.04 13.31
N MET A 19 -3.76 -0.72 14.01
CA MET A 19 -4.98 -0.21 13.39
C MET A 19 -4.78 1.28 13.09
N GLY A 20 -4.66 1.62 11.81
CA GLY A 20 -4.50 2.99 11.34
C GLY A 20 -5.13 3.17 9.96
N VAL A 21 -5.52 4.41 9.66
CA VAL A 21 -6.04 4.79 8.34
C VAL A 21 -4.86 5.08 7.43
N VAL A 22 -4.87 4.49 6.23
CA VAL A 22 -3.86 4.76 5.21
C VAL A 22 -4.07 6.17 4.65
N VAL A 23 -3.05 7.01 4.74
CA VAL A 23 -3.07 8.42 4.29
C VAL A 23 -2.18 8.67 3.08
N GLY A 24 -1.29 7.74 2.76
CA GLY A 24 -0.41 7.83 1.62
C GLY A 24 0.22 6.49 1.27
N TRP A 25 0.60 6.36 0.01
CA TRP A 25 1.40 5.23 -0.46
C TRP A 25 2.28 5.66 -1.61
N THR A 26 3.46 5.07 -1.69
CA THR A 26 4.35 5.19 -2.85
C THR A 26 5.07 3.87 -3.06
N HIS A 27 5.70 3.69 -4.21
CA HIS A 27 6.51 2.53 -4.49
C HIS A 27 7.87 2.94 -5.06
N GLN A 28 8.88 2.12 -4.77
CA GLN A 28 10.17 2.20 -5.43
C GLN A 28 10.38 0.90 -6.23
N ASP A 29 10.73 1.05 -7.50
CA ASP A 29 11.12 -0.08 -8.35
C ASP A 29 12.57 -0.48 -8.04
N LEU A 30 12.78 -1.76 -7.72
CA LEU A 30 14.08 -2.36 -7.40
C LEU A 30 14.46 -3.44 -8.42
N GLY A 31 13.93 -3.35 -9.64
CA GLY A 31 14.19 -4.29 -10.74
C GLY A 31 13.32 -5.54 -10.63
N ALA A 32 13.76 -6.54 -9.86
CA ALA A 32 12.99 -7.79 -9.69
C ALA A 32 11.93 -7.69 -8.58
N SER A 33 12.11 -6.74 -7.67
CA SER A 33 11.23 -6.48 -6.53
C SER A 33 10.72 -5.04 -6.55
N ILE A 34 9.72 -4.80 -5.71
CA ILE A 34 9.10 -3.51 -5.45
C ILE A 34 9.16 -3.30 -3.94
N ASP A 35 9.58 -2.11 -3.51
CA ASP A 35 9.35 -1.64 -2.14
C ASP A 35 8.08 -0.78 -2.12
N LEU A 36 7.06 -1.24 -1.42
CA LEU A 36 5.83 -0.49 -1.17
C LEU A 36 5.95 0.22 0.18
N ARG A 37 5.99 1.55 0.14
CA ARG A 37 5.91 2.38 1.34
C ARG A 37 4.46 2.78 1.59
N LEU A 38 3.91 2.30 2.70
CA LEU A 38 2.57 2.64 3.18
C LEU A 38 2.66 3.59 4.36
N GLN A 39 1.87 4.66 4.33
CA GLN A 39 1.81 5.64 5.40
C GLN A 39 0.45 5.59 6.09
N SER A 40 0.46 5.50 7.42
CA SER A 40 -0.75 5.38 8.22
C SER A 40 -0.76 6.35 9.40
N THR A 41 -1.96 6.71 9.85
CA THR A 41 -2.18 7.48 11.08
C THR A 41 -3.29 6.84 11.90
N VAL A 42 -3.21 6.95 13.22
CA VAL A 42 -4.22 6.40 14.15
C VAL A 42 -5.42 7.35 14.35
N SER A 43 -5.27 8.64 14.03
CA SER A 43 -6.34 9.63 14.18
C SER A 43 -6.10 10.88 13.33
N GLN A 44 -7.16 11.67 13.12
CA GLN A 44 -7.05 12.97 12.44
C GLN A 44 -6.13 13.93 13.23
N GLN A 45 -6.23 13.96 14.55
CA GLN A 45 -5.36 14.78 15.40
C GLN A 45 -3.88 14.37 15.27
N ALA A 46 -3.60 13.06 15.16
CA ALA A 46 -2.24 12.57 14.91
C ALA A 46 -1.73 12.99 13.52
N LEU A 47 -2.61 12.99 12.52
CA LEU A 47 -2.28 13.48 11.17
C LEU A 47 -1.91 14.96 11.18
N ASP A 48 -2.69 15.80 11.86
CA ASP A 48 -2.44 17.24 11.98
C ASP A 48 -1.11 17.54 12.70
N GLN A 49 -0.74 16.68 13.66
CA GLN A 49 0.55 16.71 14.36
C GLN A 49 1.69 16.03 13.58
N LYS A 50 1.47 15.61 12.33
CA LYS A 50 2.42 14.90 11.47
C LYS A 50 2.97 13.60 12.09
N LYS A 51 2.20 12.96 12.97
CA LYS A 51 2.51 11.63 13.53
C LYS A 51 2.05 10.58 12.53
N ILE A 52 2.87 10.37 11.51
CA ILE A 52 2.60 9.43 10.42
C ILE A 52 3.58 8.27 10.52
N ASP A 53 3.06 7.07 10.70
CA ASP A 53 3.85 5.85 10.67
C ASP A 53 4.12 5.46 9.22
N SER A 54 5.33 4.97 8.93
CA SER A 54 5.72 4.47 7.61
C SER A 54 6.09 2.99 7.70
N HIS A 55 5.46 2.19 6.86
CA HIS A 55 5.70 0.74 6.75
C HIS A 55 6.23 0.43 5.37
N HIS A 56 7.30 -0.36 5.30
CA HIS A 56 7.92 -0.78 4.05
C HIS A 56 7.66 -2.27 3.83
N PHE A 57 7.11 -2.60 2.66
CA PHE A 57 6.84 -3.96 2.24
C PHE A 57 7.64 -4.26 0.98
N LEU A 58 8.68 -5.07 1.13
CA LEU A 58 9.40 -5.63 0.00
C LEU A 58 8.65 -6.84 -0.55
N MET A 59 8.41 -6.82 -1.85
CA MET A 59 7.70 -7.89 -2.53
C MET A 59 8.19 -8.04 -3.97
N THR A 60 7.99 -9.22 -4.54
CA THR A 60 8.21 -9.44 -5.98
C THR A 60 7.13 -8.73 -6.79
N ARG A 61 7.37 -8.51 -8.09
CA ARG A 61 6.36 -7.94 -9.00
C ARG A 61 5.06 -8.76 -9.03
N ASN A 62 5.16 -10.09 -8.97
CA ASN A 62 3.99 -10.97 -8.95
C ASN A 62 3.18 -10.81 -7.65
N GLN A 63 3.87 -10.72 -6.50
CA GLN A 63 3.20 -10.46 -5.22
C GLN A 63 2.51 -9.09 -5.21
N ALA A 64 3.17 -8.06 -5.75
CA ALA A 64 2.56 -6.73 -5.91
C ALA A 64 1.31 -6.77 -6.81
N LEU A 65 1.36 -7.54 -7.90
CA LEU A 65 0.22 -7.70 -8.79
C LEU A 65 -0.95 -8.41 -8.10
N LEU A 66 -0.68 -9.46 -7.32
CA LEU A 66 -1.70 -10.15 -6.54
C LEU A 66 -2.30 -9.24 -5.46
N LEU A 67 -1.46 -8.45 -4.77
CA LEU A 67 -1.93 -7.47 -3.79
C LEU A 67 -2.82 -6.42 -4.45
N ALA A 68 -2.40 -5.85 -5.58
CA ALA A 68 -3.19 -4.87 -6.32
C ALA A 68 -4.54 -5.44 -6.76
N LYS A 69 -4.57 -6.67 -7.28
CA LYS A 69 -5.80 -7.38 -7.64
C LYS A 69 -6.70 -7.58 -6.41
N PHE A 70 -6.15 -8.07 -5.31
CA PHE A 70 -6.89 -8.30 -4.08
C PHE A 70 -7.55 -7.02 -3.56
N LEU A 71 -6.80 -5.91 -3.52
CA LEU A 71 -7.32 -4.61 -3.11
C LEU A 71 -8.42 -4.12 -4.06
N LEU A 72 -8.24 -4.26 -5.36
CA LEU A 72 -9.26 -3.89 -6.34
C LEU A 72 -10.55 -4.71 -6.15
N ASP A 73 -10.44 -6.04 -6.07
CA ASP A 73 -11.59 -6.93 -5.91
C ASP A 73 -12.33 -6.61 -4.59
N ALA A 74 -11.61 -6.25 -3.53
CA ALA A 74 -12.19 -5.82 -2.25
C ALA A 74 -13.01 -4.51 -2.33
N THR A 75 -12.77 -3.66 -3.34
CA THR A 75 -13.59 -2.45 -3.57
C THR A 75 -14.87 -2.72 -4.35
N GLY A 76 -15.05 -3.92 -4.90
CA GLY A 76 -16.14 -4.23 -5.84
C GLY A 76 -16.01 -3.51 -7.19
N GLN A 77 -14.90 -2.80 -7.42
CA GLN A 77 -14.61 -2.12 -8.68
C GLN A 77 -13.89 -3.07 -9.65
N SER A 78 -14.03 -2.81 -10.95
CA SER A 78 -13.24 -3.47 -11.98
C SER A 78 -12.28 -2.45 -12.61
N LEU A 79 -11.15 -2.92 -13.14
CA LEU A 79 -10.25 -2.03 -13.88
C LEU A 79 -11.03 -1.43 -15.06
N PRO A 80 -10.99 -0.08 -15.24
CA PRO A 80 -11.62 0.53 -16.41
C PRO A 80 -11.02 -0.10 -17.67
N GLN A 81 -11.89 -0.68 -18.51
CA GLN A 81 -11.43 -1.31 -19.74
C GLN A 81 -10.78 -0.24 -20.63
N LYS A 82 -9.51 -0.46 -20.98
CA LYS A 82 -8.78 0.41 -21.91
C LYS A 82 -9.44 0.27 -23.29
N GLN A 83 -10.35 1.19 -23.61
CA GLN A 83 -11.04 1.18 -24.90
C GLN A 83 -9.99 1.23 -26.01
N ARG A 84 -9.88 0.15 -26.79
CA ARG A 84 -9.01 0.13 -27.97
C ARG A 84 -9.52 1.19 -28.94
N PRO A 85 -8.67 2.09 -29.46
CA PRO A 85 -9.10 3.06 -30.43
C PRO A 85 -9.67 2.32 -31.63
N PRO A 86 -10.90 2.67 -32.07
CA PRO A 86 -11.60 1.93 -33.10
C PRO A 86 -10.83 1.98 -34.42
N LEU A 87 -10.89 0.89 -35.18
CA LEU A 87 -10.06 0.66 -36.37
C LEU A 87 -10.18 1.77 -37.42
N TRP A 88 -11.33 2.46 -37.49
CA TRP A 88 -11.54 3.60 -38.38
C TRP A 88 -10.59 4.78 -38.09
N ARG A 89 -10.15 4.99 -36.84
CA ARG A 89 -9.13 6.00 -36.52
C ARG A 89 -7.76 5.69 -37.11
N ARG A 90 -7.48 4.43 -37.45
CA ARG A 90 -6.23 4.04 -38.14
C ARG A 90 -6.33 4.26 -39.66
N LEU A 91 -7.53 4.07 -40.22
CA LEU A 91 -7.82 4.35 -41.64
C LEU A 91 -7.81 5.85 -41.94
N ALA A 92 -8.41 6.68 -41.07
CA ALA A 92 -8.44 8.13 -41.24
C ALA A 92 -7.04 8.79 -41.28
N ARG A 93 -6.03 8.18 -40.63
CA ARG A 93 -4.63 8.64 -40.70
C ARG A 93 -3.92 8.30 -42.02
N ARG A 94 -4.45 7.34 -42.80
CA ARG A 94 -3.86 6.92 -44.07
C ARG A 94 -4.31 7.78 -45.25
N PHE A 95 -5.44 8.48 -45.13
CA PHE A 95 -6.05 9.29 -46.19
C PHE A 95 -5.74 10.80 -46.09
N ASN A 96 -4.92 11.22 -45.12
CA ASN A 96 -4.59 12.64 -44.90
C ASN A 96 -3.10 12.95 -45.18
N LYS A 97 -2.54 12.36 -46.24
CA LYS A 97 -1.23 12.68 -46.81
C LYS A 97 -1.39 13.15 -48.24
#